data_AF-A0A059FW55-F1
#
_entry.id   AF-A0A059FW55-F1
#
_cell.length_a   1.000
_cell.length_b   1.000
_cell.length_c   1.000
_cell.angle_alpha   90.00
_cell.angle_beta   90.00
_cell.angle_gamma   90.00
#
_symmetry.space_group_name_H-M   'P 1'
#
loop_
_entity.id
_entity.type
_entity.pdbx_description
1 polymer ?
#
loop_
_entity_poly.entity_id
_entity_poly.type
_entity_poly.pdbx_seq_one_letter_code
_entity_poly.pdbx_strand_id
1 'polypeptide(L)'
;MVSRLEAFGLSALVLYFAYHAFAGEKGLGRWSDAQLELEDRQAELAVLDTEISRLRTDIRRLTPGSVDPDYVEALARDKLAFVYPNEIVLITPERSVAK
;
A
#
# COMPACT_ATOMS: atom_id res chain seq x y z
N MET A 1 -45.79 12.54 41.90
CA MET A 1 -45.34 11.16 41.62
C MET A 1 -44.97 11.10 40.14
N VAL A 2 -43.79 11.62 39.78
CA VAL A 2 -43.31 11.52 38.39
C VAL A 2 -43.15 10.03 38.09
N SER A 3 -43.91 9.54 37.11
CA SER A 3 -44.32 8.16 37.10
C SER A 3 -43.14 7.27 36.72
N ARG A 4 -42.96 6.14 37.42
CA ARG A 4 -41.95 5.11 37.09
C ARG A 4 -42.03 4.68 35.61
N LEU A 5 -43.21 4.88 34.99
CA LEU A 5 -43.48 4.68 33.58
C LEU A 5 -42.73 5.64 32.66
N GLU A 6 -42.61 6.93 33.02
CA GLU A 6 -41.83 7.92 32.23
C GLU A 6 -40.34 7.60 32.25
N ALA A 7 -39.81 7.24 33.42
CA ALA A 7 -38.43 6.79 33.55
C ALA A 7 -38.17 5.49 32.74
N PHE A 8 -39.15 4.58 32.72
CA PHE A 8 -39.08 3.36 31.92
C PHE A 8 -39.13 3.65 30.41
N GLY A 9 -39.99 4.58 29.99
CA GLY A 9 -40.09 5.03 28.59
C GLY A 9 -38.81 5.68 28.09
N LEU A 10 -38.20 6.56 28.88
CA LEU A 10 -36.89 7.16 28.59
C LEU A 10 -35.79 6.10 28.51
N SER A 11 -35.76 5.15 29.44
CA SER A 11 -34.76 4.08 29.45
C SER A 11 -34.89 3.17 28.22
N ALA A 12 -36.12 2.83 27.82
CA ALA A 12 -36.38 2.04 26.63
C ALA A 12 -35.97 2.77 25.34
N LEU A 13 -36.22 4.09 25.27
CA LEU A 13 -35.79 4.93 24.15
C LEU A 13 -34.26 4.95 24.03
N VAL A 14 -33.55 5.15 25.13
CA VAL A 14 -32.07 5.13 25.16
C VAL A 14 -31.54 3.77 24.73
N LEU A 15 -32.12 2.67 25.21
CA LEU A 15 -31.71 1.32 24.81
C LEU A 15 -31.98 1.05 23.33
N TYR A 16 -33.09 1.53 22.78
CA TYR A 16 -33.39 1.41 21.36
C TYR A 16 -32.34 2.12 20.49
N PHE A 17 -32.01 3.36 20.83
CA PHE A 17 -30.97 4.11 20.11
C PHE A 17 -29.58 3.50 20.30
N ALA A 18 -29.25 3.03 21.51
CA ALA A 18 -28.00 2.34 21.77
C ALA A 18 -27.89 1.08 20.92
N TYR A 19 -28.93 0.23 20.90
CA TYR A 19 -28.98 -0.95 20.04
C TYR A 19 -28.77 -0.60 18.56
N HIS A 20 -29.48 0.41 18.04
CA HIS A 20 -29.34 0.83 16.64
C HIS A 20 -27.98 1.49 16.32
N ALA A 21 -27.33 2.13 17.30
CA ALA A 21 -25.99 2.68 17.13
C ALA A 21 -24.92 1.58 16.99
N PHE A 22 -25.12 0.42 17.63
CA PHE A 22 -24.22 -0.72 17.52
C PHE A 22 -24.59 -1.68 16.38
N ALA A 23 -25.88 -1.98 16.20
CA ALA A 23 -26.39 -2.98 15.24
C ALA A 23 -26.87 -2.40 13.90
N GLY A 24 -26.80 -1.08 13.71
CA GLY A 24 -27.17 -0.45 12.44
C GLY A 24 -26.16 -0.72 11.31
N GLU A 25 -26.63 -0.71 10.06
CA GLU A 25 -25.78 -0.81 8.85
C GLU A 25 -24.70 0.29 8.73
N LYS A 26 -24.79 1.34 9.54
CA LYS A 26 -23.78 2.41 9.67
C LYS A 26 -23.32 2.58 11.13
N GLY A 27 -23.47 1.53 11.92
CA GLY A 27 -23.10 1.53 13.33
C GLY A 27 -21.59 1.67 13.52
N LEU A 28 -21.20 1.92 14.77
CA LEU A 28 -19.81 2.22 15.15
C LEU A 28 -18.81 1.13 14.72
N GLY A 29 -19.24 -0.14 14.76
CA GLY A 29 -18.41 -1.28 14.31
C GLY A 29 -18.07 -1.21 12.82
N ARG A 30 -19.07 -1.00 11.96
CA ARG A 30 -18.86 -0.89 10.51
C ARG A 30 -18.03 0.34 10.13
N TRP A 31 -18.14 1.42 10.89
CA TRP A 31 -17.26 2.56 10.73
C TRP A 31 -15.81 2.19 11.08
N SER A 32 -15.59 1.48 12.19
CA SER A 32 -14.25 0.99 12.56
C SER A 32 -13.67 0.04 11.49
N ASP A 33 -14.47 -0.90 10.99
CA ASP A 33 -14.03 -1.82 9.93
C ASP A 33 -13.68 -1.06 8.64
N ALA A 34 -14.50 -0.08 8.25
CA ALA A 34 -14.24 0.75 7.09
C ALA A 34 -12.98 1.62 7.26
N GLN A 35 -12.69 2.09 8.47
CA GLN A 35 -11.45 2.82 8.76
C GLN A 35 -10.23 1.90 8.63
N LEU A 36 -10.31 0.67 9.14
CA LEU A 36 -9.24 -0.32 8.99
C LEU A 36 -9.02 -0.68 7.52
N GLU A 37 -10.09 -0.92 6.76
CA GLU A 37 -9.98 -1.17 5.32
C GLU A 37 -9.39 0.03 4.59
N LEU A 38 -9.77 1.25 4.95
CA LEU A 38 -9.19 2.46 4.38
C LEU A 38 -7.69 2.56 4.64
N GLU A 39 -7.24 2.27 5.86
CA GLU A 39 -5.82 2.27 6.24
C GLU A 39 -5.04 1.23 5.44
N ASP A 40 -5.55 -0.01 5.33
CA ASP A 40 -4.94 -1.08 4.55
C ASP A 40 -4.79 -0.70 3.07
N ARG A 41 -5.84 -0.12 2.47
CA ARG A 41 -5.81 0.32 1.07
C ARG A 41 -4.85 1.49 0.85
N GLN A 42 -4.73 2.41 1.80
CA GLN A 42 -3.76 3.50 1.73
C GLN A 42 -2.33 2.97 1.82
N ALA A 43 -2.06 1.97 2.66
CA ALA A 43 -0.76 1.33 2.73
C ALA A 43 -0.42 0.62 1.40
N GLU A 44 -1.36 -0.10 0.81
CA GLU A 44 -1.21 -0.76 -0.50
C GLU A 44 -0.89 0.27 -1.60
N LEU A 45 -1.62 1.39 -1.63
CA LEU A 45 -1.38 2.49 -2.58
C LEU A 45 0.02 3.09 -2.42
N ALA A 46 0.48 3.33 -1.20
CA ALA A 46 1.81 3.91 -0.96
C ALA A 46 2.94 3.00 -1.48
N VAL A 47 2.78 1.68 -1.35
CA VAL A 47 3.73 0.71 -1.92
C VAL A 47 3.73 0.77 -3.44
N LEU A 48 2.54 0.74 -4.06
CA LEU A 48 2.40 0.79 -5.52
C LEU A 48 2.94 2.10 -6.10
N ASP A 49 2.67 3.24 -5.46
CA ASP A 49 3.18 4.55 -5.92
C ASP A 49 4.71 4.62 -5.88
N THR A 50 5.32 3.98 -4.89
CA THR A 50 6.78 3.86 -4.78
C THR A 50 7.34 3.01 -5.94
N GLU A 51 6.71 1.88 -6.24
CA GLU A 51 7.11 1.01 -7.34
C GLU A 51 6.93 1.70 -8.70
N ILE A 52 5.80 2.36 -8.91
CA ILE A 52 5.54 3.15 -10.13
C ILE A 52 6.57 4.26 -10.29
N SER A 53 6.93 4.95 -9.21
CA SER A 53 7.94 6.03 -9.24
C SER A 53 9.33 5.51 -9.63
N ARG A 54 9.70 4.32 -9.13
CA ARG A 54 10.93 3.63 -9.54
C ARG A 54 10.89 3.26 -11.01
N LEU A 55 9.83 2.59 -11.46
CA LEU A 55 9.66 2.19 -12.86
C LEU A 55 9.69 3.40 -13.81
N ARG A 56 9.04 4.51 -13.44
CA ARG A 56 9.08 5.75 -14.22
C ARG A 56 10.50 6.31 -14.36
N THR A 57 11.31 6.19 -13.32
CA THR A 57 12.71 6.60 -13.35
C THR A 57 13.52 5.72 -14.30
N ASP A 58 13.31 4.41 -14.22
CA ASP A 58 13.99 3.45 -15.10
C ASP A 58 13.58 3.65 -16.57
N ILE A 59 12.29 3.84 -16.85
CA ILE A 59 11.77 4.14 -18.20
C ILE A 59 12.40 5.42 -18.75
N ARG A 60 12.49 6.48 -17.94
CA ARG A 60 13.10 7.74 -18.36
C ARG A 60 14.57 7.56 -18.75
N ARG A 61 15.33 6.74 -18.01
CA ARG A 61 16.73 6.39 -18.31
C ARG A 61 16.88 5.54 -19.58
N LEU A 62 15.80 4.96 -20.09
CA LEU A 62 15.76 4.20 -21.34
C LEU A 62 15.14 5.01 -22.50
N THR A 63 14.61 6.20 -22.23
CA THR A 63 13.89 7.02 -23.23
C THR A 63 14.88 7.78 -24.12
N PRO A 64 14.70 7.80 -25.45
CA PRO A 64 15.54 8.56 -26.38
C PRO A 64 15.69 10.03 -25.97
N GLY A 65 16.92 10.55 -25.99
CA GLY A 65 17.24 11.92 -25.55
C GLY A 65 17.57 12.07 -24.06
N SER A 66 17.22 11.09 -23.22
CA SER A 66 17.60 11.00 -21.81
C SER A 66 18.17 9.62 -21.44
N VAL A 67 18.68 8.90 -22.43
CA VAL A 67 19.24 7.56 -22.24
C VAL A 67 20.48 7.65 -21.36
N ASP A 68 20.51 6.80 -20.34
CA ASP A 68 21.66 6.58 -19.47
C ASP A 68 22.44 5.34 -19.98
N PRO A 69 23.62 5.53 -20.62
CA PRO A 69 24.38 4.43 -21.21
C PRO A 69 24.81 3.38 -20.19
N ASP A 70 25.21 3.82 -18.99
CA ASP A 70 25.68 2.93 -17.93
C ASP A 70 24.52 2.05 -17.43
N TYR A 71 23.31 2.61 -17.35
CA TYR A 71 22.12 1.84 -16.99
C TYR A 71 21.75 0.81 -18.04
N VAL A 72 21.81 1.19 -19.31
CA VAL A 72 21.54 0.29 -20.44
C VAL A 72 22.55 -0.86 -20.44
N GLU A 73 23.83 -0.57 -20.22
CA GLU A 73 24.87 -1.58 -20.13
C GLU A 73 24.63 -2.53 -18.94
N ALA A 74 24.34 -1.98 -17.76
CA ALA A 74 24.02 -2.79 -16.58
C ALA A 74 22.80 -3.70 -16.83
N LEU A 75 21.76 -3.18 -17.48
CA LEU A 75 20.57 -3.94 -17.83
C LEU A 75 20.86 -5.03 -18.88
N ALA A 76 21.70 -4.74 -19.88
CA ALA A 76 22.13 -5.73 -20.87
C ALA A 76 22.95 -6.85 -20.23
N ARG A 77 23.85 -6.52 -19.30
CA ARG A 77 24.61 -7.51 -18.52
C ARG A 77 23.68 -8.38 -17.65
N ASP A 78 22.72 -7.78 -16.95
CA ASP A 78 21.78 -8.48 -16.06
C ASP A 78 20.75 -9.35 -16.82
N LYS A 79 20.11 -8.80 -17.87
CA LYS A 79 18.98 -9.45 -18.56
C LYS A 79 19.39 -10.30 -19.75
N LEU A 80 20.47 -9.92 -20.44
CA LEU A 80 20.90 -10.57 -21.68
C LEU A 80 22.20 -11.34 -21.51
N ALA A 81 22.78 -11.36 -20.30
CA ALA A 81 24.11 -11.89 -20.05
C ALA A 81 25.16 -11.32 -21.03
N PHE A 82 24.98 -10.05 -21.42
CA PHE A 82 25.85 -9.38 -22.36
C PHE A 82 27.24 -9.17 -21.74
N VAL A 83 28.29 -9.52 -22.48
CA VAL A 83 29.69 -9.34 -22.09
C VAL A 83 30.52 -8.99 -23.33
N TYR A 84 31.55 -8.17 -23.16
CA TYR A 84 32.48 -7.87 -24.24
C TYR A 84 33.51 -8.99 -24.42
N PRO A 85 34.06 -9.18 -25.64
CA PRO A 85 35.18 -10.06 -25.85
C PRO A 85 36.35 -9.67 -24.93
N ASN A 86 36.89 -10.66 -24.20
CA ASN A 86 37.97 -10.53 -23.21
C ASN A 86 37.58 -9.99 -21.82
N GLU A 87 36.29 -9.89 -21.49
CA GLU A 87 35.86 -9.62 -20.11
C GLU A 87 35.85 -10.88 -19.24
N ILE A 88 36.28 -10.74 -17.99
CA ILE A 88 36.25 -11.81 -16.99
C ILE A 88 35.12 -11.51 -16.00
N VAL A 89 34.13 -12.38 -15.92
CA VAL A 89 33.02 -12.28 -14.96
C VAL A 89 33.41 -12.99 -13.67
N LEU A 90 33.46 -12.25 -12.57
CA LEU A 90 33.69 -12.78 -11.22
C LEU A 90 32.35 -13.00 -10.53
N ILE A 91 31.91 -14.26 -10.43
CA ILE A 91 30.72 -14.63 -9.65
C ILE A 91 31.17 -14.87 -8.20
N THR A 92 30.86 -13.94 -7.30
CA THR A 92 31.13 -14.12 -5.87
C THR A 92 29.92 -14.79 -5.18
N PRO A 93 30.12 -15.70 -4.22
CA PRO A 93 29.02 -16.41 -3.54
C PRO A 93 28.13 -15.49 -2.68
N GLU A 94 28.60 -14.28 -2.35
CA GLU A 94 27.79 -13.27 -1.67
C GLU A 94 27.14 -12.31 -2.67
N ARG A 95 25.82 -12.33 -2.75
CA ARG A 95 25.07 -11.33 -3.51
C ARG A 95 25.33 -9.96 -2.87
N SER A 96 26.24 -9.18 -3.45
CA SER A 96 26.42 -7.76 -3.16
C SER A 96 25.15 -7.01 -3.55
N VAL A 97 24.17 -7.00 -2.66
CA VAL A 97 23.09 -6.01 -2.64
C VAL A 97 23.74 -4.66 -2.29
N ALA A 98 24.29 -4.00 -3.30
CA ALA A 98 24.61 -2.58 -3.18
C ALA A 98 23.28 -1.87 -2.88
N LYS A 99 23.21 -1.33 -1.67
CA LYS A 99 22.04 -0.68 -1.09
C LYS A 99 21.91 0.75 -1.59
#